data_AF-A0A377UVH3-F1
#
_entry.id   AF-A0A377UVH3-F1
#
_cell.length_a   1.000
_cell.length_b   1.000
_cell.length_c   1.000
_cell.angle_alpha   90.00
_cell.angle_beta   90.00
_cell.angle_gamma   90.00
#
_symmetry.space_group_name_H-M   'P 1'
#
loop_
_entity.id
_entity.type
_entity.pdbx_description
1 polymer ?
#
loop_
_entity_poly.entity_id
_entity_poly.type
_entity_poly.pdbx_seq_one_letter_code
_entity_poly.pdbx_strand_id
1 'polypeptide(L)' 'MFADIGERIEITHKASSRMTFANGAVRSALWLKDKKNGLFDMRDVLDLNSL' A
#
# COMPACT_ATOMS: atom_id res chain seq x y z
N MET A 1 -9.61 12.77 7.56
CA MET A 1 -9.34 13.82 8.55
C MET A 1 -10.05 13.41 9.82
N PHE A 2 -9.32 13.30 10.92
CA PHE A 2 -9.84 13.04 12.26
C PHE A 2 -9.67 14.32 13.05
N ALA A 3 -10.72 14.78 13.74
CA ALA A 3 -10.70 16.06 14.45
C ALA A 3 -11.44 15.95 15.78
N ASP A 4 -10.90 16.60 16.79
CA ASP A 4 -11.48 16.74 18.14
C ASP A 4 -11.25 18.19 18.63
N ILE A 5 -11.77 18.54 19.82
CA ILE A 5 -11.62 19.88 20.40
C ILE A 5 -10.13 20.15 20.66
N GLY A 6 -9.56 21.08 19.90
CA GLY A 6 -8.17 21.51 20.07
C GLY A 6 -7.15 20.69 19.26
N GLU A 7 -7.56 19.66 18.53
CA GLU A 7 -6.64 18.87 17.71
C GLU A 7 -7.20 18.33 16.39
N ARG A 8 -6.27 17.99 15.49
CA ARG A 8 -6.59 17.60 14.12
C ARG A 8 -5.49 16.72 13.53
N ILE A 9 -5.86 15.54 13.05
CA ILE A 9 -4.97 14.59 12.38
C ILE A 9 -5.42 14.41 10.92
N GLU A 10 -4.52 14.70 9.99
CA GLU A 10 -4.72 14.55 8.55
C GLU A 10 -3.69 13.59 7.96
N ILE A 11 -4.18 12.58 7.23
CA ILE A 11 -3.36 11.69 6.41
C ILE A 11 -3.77 11.92 4.97
N THR A 12 -2.86 12.44 4.15
CA THR A 12 -3.09 12.72 2.73
C THR A 12 -1.97 12.16 1.89
N HIS A 13 -2.30 11.36 0.88
CA HIS A 13 -1.37 10.95 -0.16
C HIS A 13 -1.72 11.64 -1.48
N LYS A 14 -0.73 12.21 -2.17
CA LYS A 14 -0.91 12.86 -3.48
C LYS A 14 -0.02 12.17 -4.50
N ALA A 15 -0.63 11.57 -5.52
CA ALA A 15 0.10 10.99 -6.64
C ALA A 15 0.23 12.01 -7.77
N SER A 16 1.46 12.40 -8.10
CA SER A 16 1.75 13.32 -9.22
C SER A 16 1.72 12.64 -10.58
N SER A 17 1.83 11.31 -10.63
CA SER A 17 1.77 10.52 -11.86
C SER A 17 1.29 9.10 -11.58
N ARG A 18 1.04 8.35 -12.67
CA ARG A 18 0.68 6.92 -12.62
C ARG A 18 1.84 5.99 -12.27
N MET A 19 3.08 6.50 -12.27
CA MET A 19 4.28 5.68 -12.05
C MET A 19 4.27 4.98 -10.68
N THR A 20 3.67 5.58 -9.65
CA THR A 20 3.60 4.96 -8.31
C THR A 20 2.85 3.62 -8.35
N PHE A 21 1.79 3.52 -9.15
CA PHE A 21 1.01 2.30 -9.28
C PHE A 21 1.74 1.26 -10.13
N ALA A 22 2.40 1.68 -11.21
CA ALA A 22 3.21 0.80 -12.05
C ALA A 22 4.37 0.18 -11.25
N ASN A 23 5.06 1.00 -10.45
CA ASN A 23 6.12 0.52 -9.55
C ASN A 23 5.57 -0.47 -8.51
N GLY A 24 4.37 -0.20 -7.97
CA GLY A 24 3.67 -1.13 -7.09
C GLY A 24 3.41 -2.49 -7.75
N ALA A 25 2.86 -2.49 -8.96
CA ALA A 25 2.58 -3.72 -9.71
C ALA A 25 3.86 -4.52 -10.02
N VAL A 26 4.94 -3.86 -10.45
CA VAL A 26 6.23 -4.52 -10.71
C VAL A 26 6.82 -5.09 -9.42
N ARG A 27 6.71 -4.37 -8.30
CA ARG A 27 7.12 -4.90 -6.98
C ARG A 27 6.30 -6.14 -6.60
N SER A 28 4.98 -6.11 -6.81
CA SER A 28 4.11 -7.27 -6.54
C SER A 28 4.50 -8.47 -7.39
N ALA A 29 4.84 -8.27 -8.67
CA ALA A 29 5.31 -9.33 -9.55
C ALA A 29 6.61 -9.97 -9.04
N LEU A 30 7.56 -9.15 -8.57
CA LEU A 30 8.80 -9.65 -7.99
C LEU A 30 8.56 -10.43 -6.69
N TRP A 31 7.65 -9.96 -5.83
CA TRP A 31 7.26 -10.63 -4.59
C TRP A 31 6.56 -11.97 -4.84
N LEU A 32 5.78 -12.06 -5.93
CA LEU A 32 5.00 -13.25 -6.28
C LEU A 32 5.89 -14.46 -6.64
N LYS A 33 7.15 -14.23 -7.03
CA LYS A 33 8.10 -15.30 -7.42
C LYS A 33 8.27 -16.37 -6.33
N ASP A 34 8.11 -15.99 -5.06
CA ASP A 34 8.32 -16.86 -3.90
C ASP A 34 7.00 -17.46 -3.37
N LYS A 35 5.88 -17.28 -4.09
CA LYS A 35 4.54 -17.74 -3.69
C LYS A 35 4.06 -18.88 -4.57
N LYS A 36 3.55 -19.95 -3.95
CA LYS A 36 3.10 -21.16 -4.66
C LYS A 36 1.74 -20.97 -5.34
N ASN A 37 0.75 -20.47 -4.61
CA ASN A 37 -0.60 -20.13 -5.09
C ASN A 37 -1.30 -19.26 -4.02
N GLY A 38 -2.41 -18.63 -4.40
CA GLY A 38 -3.22 -17.81 -3.50
C GLY A 38 -3.79 -16.58 -4.20
N LEU A 39 -4.78 -15.96 -3.55
CA LEU A 39 -5.24 -14.62 -3.90
C LEU A 39 -4.61 -13.64 -2.91
N PHE A 40 -3.91 -12.63 -3.41
CA PHE A 40 -3.15 -11.69 -2.60
C PHE A 40 -3.55 -10.26 -2.94
N ASP A 41 -3.35 -9.36 -2.00
CA ASP A 41 -3.46 -7.91 -2.20
C ASP A 41 -2.20 -7.16 -1.77
N MET A 42 -2.23 -5.82 -1.86
CA MET A 42 -1.07 -5.00 -1.51
C MET A 42 -0.72 -5.02 -0.02
N ARG A 43 -1.62 -5.44 0.88
CA ARG A 43 -1.29 -5.63 2.30
C ARG A 43 -0.36 -6.82 2.48
N ASP A 44 -0.52 -7.88 1.70
CA ASP A 44 0.40 -9.02 1.72
C ASP A 44 1.78 -8.65 1.14
N VAL A 45 1.78 -7.90 0.03
CA VAL A 45 3.02 -7.44 -0.63
C VAL A 45 3.80 -6.45 0.25
N LEU A 46 3.09 -5.65 1.05
CA LEU A 46 3.66 -4.63 1.94
C LEU A 46 3.78 -5.11 3.39
N ASP A 47 3.40 -6.35 3.70
CA ASP A 47 3.42 -6.95 5.04
C ASP A 47 2.65 -6.12 6.09
N LEU A 48 1.52 -5.53 5.70
CA LEU A 48 0.73 -4.65 6.58
C LEU A 48 -0.22 -5.39 7.52
N ASN A 49 -0.36 -6.71 7.34
CA ASN A 49 -1.17 -7.55 8.23
C ASN A 49 -0.41 -7.96 9.50
N SER A 50 0.91 -7.75 9.54
CA SER A 50 1.79 -8.07 10.68
C SER A 50 2.35 -6.83 11.38
N LEU A 51 1.92 -5.64 10.95
CA LEU A 51 2.30 -4.34 11.50
C LEU A 51 1.54 -4.04 12.80
#